data_AF-A0AAC9EXV1-F1
#
_entry.id   AF-A0AAC9EXV1-F1
#
_cell.length_a   1.000
_cell.length_b   1.000
_cell.length_c   1.000
_cell.angle_alpha   90.00
_cell.angle_beta   90.00
_cell.angle_gamma   90.00
#
_symmetry.space_group_name_H-M   'P 1'
#
loop_
_entity.id
_entity.type
_entity.pdbx_description
1 polymer ?
#
loop_
_entity_poly.entity_id
_entity_poly.type
_entity_poly.pdbx_seq_one_letter_code
_entity_poly.pdbx_strand_id
1 'polypeptide(L)'
;MYRHVAGGPQHALPMALTALLLLGLIAVKPLMAVHIQGNDRAGLVTTGIEALAAQGMWPLALLVGLLVLGAPVARVAGVIAVMLRLHTGRSAASPRATARLFALTEVLRPWAMLDVFLLGLLVGYSKLYGFANAEVLAGGLALGGYVLAITVMDQWLDRRALWSAIDHVPSDPAPPPHRWIACSVCGRIHSCDGGADPHRCTRCGSRLHAREPDSLGRTTALVATSAILYVPANLLPVMTVVNFGQGDPSTILGGVGELAGSGMWPLALLVFVASVAVPVLKLGGLAWFVVTAWRGSAVRLQGRTRLYRFIDAIGRWSNVDVFMIAILTALVQFGAVASVRADTGAIAFAAVVILTMLASHVFDPRVMWDRAEERRHD
;
A
#
# COMPACT_ATOMS: atom_id res chain seq x y z
N MET A 1 -6.59 -11.65 26.61
CA MET A 1 -5.57 -12.69 26.36
C MET A 1 -4.53 -12.11 25.39
N TYR A 2 -3.63 -11.24 25.89
CA TYR A 2 -2.57 -10.64 25.08
C TYR A 2 -1.25 -11.16 25.64
N ARG A 3 -0.55 -12.01 24.89
CA ARG A 3 0.80 -12.44 25.24
C ARG A 3 1.72 -11.24 25.05
N HIS A 4 2.26 -10.71 26.15
CA HIS A 4 3.54 -10.03 26.10
C HIS A 4 4.54 -11.01 25.49
N VAL A 5 4.91 -10.81 24.23
CA VAL A 5 5.99 -11.59 23.62
C VAL A 5 7.25 -11.16 24.37
N ALA A 6 7.78 -12.07 25.18
CA ALA A 6 9.04 -11.93 25.88
C ALA A 6 10.16 -11.89 24.84
N GLY A 7 10.46 -10.69 24.36
CA GLY A 7 11.43 -10.43 23.31
C GLY A 7 11.35 -8.96 22.95
N GLY A 8 11.90 -8.11 23.82
CA GLY A 8 11.74 -6.66 23.78
C GLY A 8 12.37 -5.96 22.57
N PRO A 9 12.58 -4.62 22.63
CA PRO A 9 13.16 -3.82 21.54
C PRO A 9 14.53 -4.31 21.04
N GLN A 10 15.20 -5.18 21.80
CA GLN A 10 16.52 -5.75 21.48
C GLN A 10 16.50 -6.69 20.27
N HIS A 11 15.38 -7.37 19.96
CA HIS A 11 15.29 -8.27 18.79
C HIS A 11 14.74 -7.59 17.53
N ALA A 12 14.03 -6.47 17.69
CA ALA A 12 13.49 -5.71 16.57
C ALA A 12 14.58 -4.96 15.78
N LEU A 13 15.62 -4.46 16.45
CA LEU A 13 16.72 -3.73 15.79
C LEU A 13 17.52 -4.61 14.82
N PRO A 14 17.97 -5.84 15.18
CA PRO A 14 18.61 -6.75 14.22
C PRO A 14 17.74 -7.02 12.99
N MET A 15 16.44 -7.28 13.17
CA MET A 15 15.54 -7.54 12.04
C MET A 15 15.36 -6.31 11.14
N ALA A 16 15.30 -5.11 11.71
CA ALA A 16 15.25 -3.88 10.93
C ALA A 16 16.55 -3.66 10.14
N LEU A 17 17.72 -3.97 10.72
CA LEU A 17 19.00 -3.92 10.03
C LEU A 17 19.10 -4.96 8.92
N THR A 18 18.65 -6.19 9.16
CA THR A 18 18.54 -7.24 8.14
C THR A 18 17.63 -6.79 7.00
N ALA A 19 16.47 -6.22 7.30
CA ALA A 19 15.56 -5.67 6.28
C ALA A 19 16.23 -4.54 5.47
N LEU A 20 17.00 -3.66 6.10
CA LEU A 20 17.75 -2.60 5.40
C LEU A 20 18.83 -3.17 4.47
N LEU A 21 19.56 -4.19 4.92
CA LEU A 21 20.57 -4.86 4.10
C LEU A 21 19.93 -5.58 2.90
N LEU A 22 18.81 -6.28 3.12
CA LEU A 22 18.05 -6.94 2.06
C LEU A 22 17.48 -5.92 1.06
N LEU A 23 17.02 -4.74 1.52
CA LEU A 23 16.65 -3.63 0.63
C LEU A 23 17.82 -3.18 -0.26
N GLY A 24 19.02 -3.07 0.31
CA GLY A 24 20.24 -2.78 -0.46
C GLY A 24 20.53 -3.84 -1.52
N LEU A 25 20.37 -5.13 -1.17
CA LEU A 25 20.51 -6.22 -2.13
C LEU A 25 19.45 -6.17 -3.24
N ILE A 26 18.18 -5.90 -2.91
CA ILE A 26 17.09 -5.76 -3.89
C ILE A 26 17.36 -4.62 -4.87
N ALA A 27 17.98 -3.53 -4.42
CA ALA A 27 18.31 -2.39 -5.27
C ALA A 27 19.47 -2.65 -6.24
N VAL A 28 20.42 -3.52 -5.88
CA VAL A 28 21.68 -3.72 -6.63
C VAL A 28 21.75 -5.07 -7.35
N LYS A 29 21.02 -6.08 -6.88
CA LYS A 29 21.03 -7.42 -7.48
C LYS A 29 19.81 -7.63 -8.37
N PRO A 30 19.97 -8.34 -9.50
CA PRO A 30 18.85 -8.64 -10.38
C PRO A 30 17.81 -9.52 -9.67
N LEU A 31 16.53 -9.22 -9.92
CA LEU A 31 15.39 -9.96 -9.37
C LEU A 31 15.19 -11.28 -10.10
N MET A 32 15.21 -11.19 -11.43
CA MET A 32 14.88 -12.28 -12.34
C MET A 32 15.67 -12.09 -13.63
N ALA A 33 16.05 -13.18 -14.26
CA ALA A 33 16.58 -13.18 -15.63
C ALA A 33 15.64 -13.94 -16.56
N VAL A 34 15.59 -13.49 -17.80
CA VAL A 34 14.83 -14.10 -18.88
C VAL A 34 15.79 -14.40 -20.02
N HIS A 35 15.79 -15.65 -20.47
CA HIS A 35 16.63 -16.14 -21.56
C HIS A 35 15.76 -16.34 -22.80
N ILE A 36 16.00 -15.55 -23.85
CA ILE A 36 15.31 -15.68 -25.15
C ILE A 36 16.37 -15.75 -26.25
N GLN A 37 16.41 -16.89 -26.97
CA GLN A 37 17.21 -17.08 -28.18
C GLN A 37 18.71 -16.70 -28.03
N GLY A 38 19.32 -17.04 -26.89
CA GLY A 38 20.74 -16.80 -26.62
C GLY A 38 21.08 -15.38 -26.13
N ASN A 39 20.07 -14.55 -25.83
CA ASN A 39 20.25 -13.25 -25.19
C ASN A 39 19.64 -13.28 -23.78
N ASP A 40 20.45 -12.87 -22.81
CA ASP A 40 20.09 -12.93 -21.40
C ASP A 40 19.82 -11.52 -20.89
N ARG A 41 18.62 -11.31 -20.36
CA ARG A 41 18.23 -10.04 -19.76
C ARG A 41 17.84 -10.24 -18.31
N ALA A 42 18.59 -9.60 -17.43
CA ALA A 42 18.31 -9.55 -16.01
C ALA A 42 17.65 -8.21 -15.64
N GLY A 43 16.55 -8.26 -14.90
CA GLY A 43 15.83 -7.07 -14.46
C GLY A 43 16.13 -6.74 -13.01
N LEU A 44 16.61 -5.53 -12.75
CA LEU A 44 16.66 -4.94 -11.42
C LEU A 44 15.36 -4.13 -11.19
N VAL A 45 15.07 -3.81 -9.94
CA VAL A 45 14.01 -2.85 -9.61
C VAL A 45 14.30 -1.49 -10.27
N THR A 46 15.55 -1.04 -10.22
CA THR A 46 16.00 0.26 -10.74
C THR A 46 15.89 0.33 -12.25
N THR A 47 16.29 -0.72 -12.97
CA THR A 47 16.19 -0.76 -14.43
C THR A 47 14.73 -0.72 -14.90
N GLY A 48 13.78 -1.24 -14.11
CA GLY A 48 12.36 -1.10 -14.40
C GLY A 48 11.85 0.33 -14.24
N ILE A 49 12.29 1.04 -13.20
CA ILE A 49 11.97 2.45 -12.99
C ILE A 49 12.56 3.31 -14.13
N GLU A 50 13.82 3.05 -14.50
CA GLU A 50 14.50 3.73 -15.61
C GLU A 50 13.84 3.43 -16.96
N ALA A 51 13.43 2.17 -17.19
CA ALA A 51 12.71 1.78 -18.40
C ALA A 51 11.37 2.51 -18.54
N LEU A 52 10.58 2.57 -17.46
CA LEU A 52 9.33 3.33 -17.46
C LEU A 52 9.58 4.82 -17.72
N ALA A 53 10.60 5.40 -17.09
CA ALA A 53 10.97 6.79 -17.31
C ALA A 53 11.39 7.06 -18.76
N ALA A 54 12.22 6.18 -19.35
CA ALA A 54 12.68 6.27 -20.73
C ALA A 54 11.55 6.13 -21.75
N GLN A 55 10.46 5.44 -21.40
CA GLN A 55 9.26 5.31 -22.22
C GLN A 55 8.30 6.51 -22.10
N GLY A 56 8.69 7.59 -21.40
CA GLY A 56 7.84 8.75 -21.15
C GLY A 56 6.83 8.57 -20.02
N MET A 57 6.84 7.41 -19.35
CA MET A 57 5.92 7.05 -18.26
C MET A 57 6.47 7.51 -16.90
N TRP A 58 6.96 8.75 -16.83
CA TRP A 58 7.61 9.31 -15.65
C TRP A 58 6.74 9.30 -14.37
N PRO A 59 5.42 9.57 -14.44
CA PRO A 59 4.54 9.44 -13.27
C PRO A 59 4.51 8.02 -12.70
N LEU A 60 4.50 7.01 -13.57
CA LEU A 60 4.49 5.61 -13.17
C LEU A 60 5.84 5.19 -12.59
N ALA A 61 6.93 5.62 -13.21
CA ALA A 61 8.29 5.41 -12.72
C ALA A 61 8.47 5.98 -11.30
N LEU A 62 8.03 7.23 -11.09
CA LEU A 62 8.07 7.88 -9.77
C LEU A 62 7.22 7.13 -8.75
N LEU A 63 6.00 6.74 -9.12
CA LEU A 63 5.10 5.98 -8.24
C LEU A 63 5.74 4.65 -7.81
N VAL A 64 6.21 3.85 -8.77
CA VAL A 64 6.85 2.57 -8.49
C VAL A 64 8.11 2.76 -7.65
N GLY A 65 8.96 3.72 -8.00
CA GLY A 65 10.17 4.02 -7.21
C GLY A 65 9.86 4.45 -5.79
N LEU A 66 8.83 5.28 -5.58
CA LEU A 66 8.41 5.71 -4.25
C LEU A 66 7.83 4.56 -3.44
N LEU A 67 7.01 3.67 -4.02
CA LEU A 67 6.35 2.59 -3.27
C LEU A 67 7.24 1.36 -3.04
N VAL A 68 8.15 1.07 -3.96
CA VAL A 68 9.01 -0.13 -3.93
C VAL A 68 10.35 0.15 -3.23
N LEU A 69 10.90 1.36 -3.37
CA LEU A 69 12.18 1.72 -2.74
C LEU A 69 11.99 2.81 -1.67
N GLY A 70 11.38 3.94 -2.02
CA GLY A 70 11.31 5.12 -1.15
C GLY A 70 10.61 4.87 0.19
N ALA A 71 9.37 4.41 0.17
CA ALA A 71 8.56 4.17 1.37
C ALA A 71 9.10 3.03 2.26
N PRO A 72 9.54 1.88 1.72
CA PRO A 72 10.22 0.85 2.50
C PRO A 72 11.51 1.34 3.17
N VAL A 73 12.39 2.03 2.44
CA VAL A 73 13.63 2.58 2.99
C VAL A 73 13.32 3.59 4.10
N ALA A 74 12.44 4.55 3.84
CA ALA A 74 12.06 5.57 4.82
C ALA A 74 11.43 4.94 6.08
N ARG A 75 10.59 3.91 5.92
CA ARG A 75 10.00 3.18 7.04
C ARG A 75 11.06 2.45 7.86
N VAL A 76 11.89 1.62 7.23
CA VAL A 76 12.91 0.80 7.94
C VAL A 76 13.95 1.69 8.61
N ALA A 77 14.46 2.70 7.89
CA ALA A 77 15.38 3.69 8.46
C ALA A 77 14.76 4.45 9.64
N GLY A 78 13.48 4.82 9.55
CA GLY A 78 12.75 5.46 10.64
C GLY A 78 12.62 4.57 11.88
N VAL A 79 12.32 3.27 11.70
CA VAL A 79 12.26 2.30 12.82
C VAL A 79 13.63 2.14 13.48
N ILE A 80 14.70 1.98 12.69
CA ILE A 80 16.09 1.90 13.19
C ILE A 80 16.43 3.17 13.99
N ALA A 81 16.14 4.35 13.45
CA ALA A 81 16.42 5.61 14.11
C ALA A 81 15.64 5.79 15.42
N VAL A 82 14.37 5.35 15.48
CA VAL A 82 13.59 5.34 16.74
C VAL A 82 14.22 4.38 17.75
N MET A 83 14.60 3.16 17.33
CA MET A 83 15.24 2.19 18.22
C MET A 83 16.57 2.69 18.77
N LEU A 84 17.42 3.27 17.91
CA LEU A 84 18.71 3.85 18.31
C LEU A 84 18.51 5.02 19.30
N ARG A 85 17.50 5.88 19.09
CA ARG A 85 17.18 6.97 20.00
C ARG A 85 16.69 6.49 21.36
N LEU A 86 15.92 5.39 21.40
CA LEU A 86 15.48 4.77 22.65
C LEU A 86 16.66 4.11 23.38
N HIS A 87 17.53 3.40 22.66
CA HIS A 87 18.69 2.72 23.24
C HIS A 87 19.75 3.69 23.78
N THR A 88 20.00 4.80 23.08
CA THR A 88 20.99 5.82 23.48
C THR A 88 20.46 6.83 24.51
N GLY A 89 19.23 6.68 25.02
CA GLY A 89 18.60 7.63 25.94
C GLY A 89 18.25 8.99 25.32
N ARG A 90 18.59 9.24 24.03
CA ARG A 90 18.27 10.47 23.29
C ARG A 90 16.76 10.73 23.14
N SER A 91 15.94 9.70 23.34
CA SER A 91 14.49 9.83 23.40
C SER A 91 14.04 10.78 24.52
N ALA A 92 14.69 10.75 25.68
CA ALA A 92 14.38 11.63 26.81
C ALA A 92 14.73 13.11 26.52
N ALA A 93 15.78 13.35 25.73
CA ALA A 93 16.20 14.70 25.35
C ALA A 93 15.29 15.35 24.29
N SER A 94 14.66 14.55 23.42
CA SER A 94 13.80 15.05 22.33
C SER A 94 12.55 14.19 22.06
N PRO A 95 11.66 14.02 23.05
CA PRO A 95 10.55 13.05 22.97
C PRO A 95 9.59 13.35 21.81
N ARG A 96 9.31 14.63 21.55
CA ARG A 96 8.45 15.05 20.43
C ARG A 96 9.04 14.71 19.07
N ALA A 97 10.37 14.79 18.91
CA ALA A 97 11.03 14.47 17.65
C ALA A 97 10.99 12.96 17.38
N THR A 98 11.28 12.16 18.41
CA THR A 98 11.15 10.69 18.34
C THR A 98 9.71 10.25 18.08
N ALA A 99 8.74 10.91 18.71
CA ALA A 99 7.33 10.64 18.50
C ALA A 99 6.84 10.99 17.08
N ARG A 100 7.31 12.12 16.51
CA ARG A 100 7.01 12.49 15.11
C ARG A 100 7.65 11.52 14.12
N LEU A 101 8.87 11.07 14.39
CA LEU A 101 9.56 10.10 13.56
C LEU A 101 8.81 8.76 13.52
N PHE A 102 8.38 8.27 14.69
CA PHE A 102 7.60 7.04 14.76
C PHE A 102 6.20 7.21 14.13
N ALA A 103 5.56 8.37 14.31
CA ALA A 103 4.32 8.71 13.61
C ALA A 103 4.49 8.65 12.07
N LEU A 104 5.61 9.16 11.54
CA LEU A 104 5.91 9.09 10.11
C LEU A 104 6.07 7.64 9.64
N THR A 105 6.77 6.79 10.41
CA THR A 105 6.91 5.36 10.06
C THR A 105 5.57 4.63 10.02
N GLU A 106 4.64 5.03 10.89
CA GLU A 106 3.29 4.47 10.94
C GLU A 106 2.43 4.88 9.75
N VAL A 107 2.56 6.13 9.31
CA VAL A 107 1.92 6.61 8.07
C VAL A 107 2.49 5.92 6.85
N LEU A 108 3.80 5.66 6.79
CA LEU A 108 4.47 5.00 5.65
C LEU A 108 4.21 3.50 5.57
N ARG A 109 3.82 2.85 6.68
CA ARG A 109 3.58 1.40 6.77
C ARG A 109 2.71 0.82 5.64
N PRO A 110 1.50 1.34 5.37
CA PRO A 110 0.65 0.82 4.29
C PRO A 110 1.21 1.09 2.87
N TRP A 111 2.12 2.06 2.72
CA TRP A 111 2.73 2.43 1.43
C TRP A 111 3.99 1.63 1.10
N ALA A 112 4.60 0.95 2.09
CA ALA A 112 5.74 0.06 1.87
C ALA A 112 5.25 -1.28 1.28
N MET A 113 5.07 -1.32 -0.04
CA MET A 113 4.34 -2.40 -0.75
C MET A 113 5.25 -3.49 -1.36
N LEU A 114 6.42 -3.76 -0.79
CA LEU A 114 7.34 -4.76 -1.34
C LEU A 114 6.78 -6.19 -1.32
N ASP A 115 5.87 -6.49 -0.42
CA ASP A 115 5.14 -7.77 -0.42
C ASP A 115 4.16 -7.88 -1.59
N VAL A 116 3.50 -6.78 -1.95
CA VAL A 116 2.65 -6.71 -3.15
C VAL A 116 3.51 -6.78 -4.42
N PHE A 117 4.69 -6.14 -4.41
CA PHE A 117 5.66 -6.22 -5.50
C PHE A 117 6.17 -7.65 -5.73
N LEU A 118 6.41 -8.44 -4.66
CA LEU A 118 6.75 -9.86 -4.76
C LEU A 118 5.67 -10.68 -5.46
N LEU A 119 4.39 -10.38 -5.21
CA LEU A 119 3.29 -11.04 -5.92
C LEU A 119 3.25 -10.62 -7.38
N GLY A 120 3.48 -9.33 -7.68
CA GLY A 120 3.61 -8.84 -9.05
C GLY A 120 4.74 -9.54 -9.81
N LEU A 121 5.87 -9.80 -9.14
CA LEU A 121 6.98 -10.59 -9.68
C LEU A 121 6.56 -12.04 -9.95
N LEU A 122 5.84 -12.67 -9.03
CA LEU A 122 5.36 -14.06 -9.19
C LEU A 122 4.36 -14.19 -10.34
N VAL A 123 3.43 -13.24 -10.47
CA VAL A 123 2.48 -13.19 -11.59
C VAL A 123 3.21 -12.91 -12.90
N GLY A 124 4.16 -11.97 -12.92
CA GLY A 124 5.01 -11.70 -14.08
C GLY A 124 5.83 -12.92 -14.52
N TYR A 125 6.40 -13.65 -13.55
CA TYR A 125 7.07 -14.93 -13.79
C TYR A 125 6.13 -15.94 -14.45
N SER A 126 4.90 -16.09 -13.93
CA SER A 126 3.90 -16.99 -14.52
C SER A 126 3.49 -16.61 -15.94
N LYS A 127 3.49 -15.31 -16.30
CA LYS A 127 3.20 -14.84 -17.66
C LYS A 127 4.33 -15.14 -18.65
N LEU A 128 5.57 -15.19 -18.17
CA LEU A 128 6.73 -15.52 -19.01
C LEU A 128 6.94 -17.03 -19.14
N TYR A 129 6.37 -17.79 -18.21
CA TYR A 129 6.38 -19.24 -18.23
C TYR A 129 5.70 -19.76 -19.51
N GLY A 130 6.48 -20.39 -20.38
CA GLY A 130 6.03 -20.87 -21.70
C GLY A 130 6.54 -20.05 -22.89
N PHE A 131 6.92 -18.79 -22.69
CA PHE A 131 7.56 -17.96 -23.73
C PHE A 131 9.08 -17.88 -23.59
N ALA A 132 9.60 -18.00 -22.37
CA ALA A 132 11.02 -17.88 -22.07
C ALA A 132 11.43 -18.65 -20.80
N ASN A 133 12.70 -19.03 -20.69
CA ASN A 133 13.25 -19.59 -19.46
C ASN A 133 13.54 -18.44 -18.48
N ALA A 134 12.61 -18.24 -17.55
CA ALA A 134 12.75 -17.28 -16.46
C ALA A 134 13.37 -17.94 -15.23
N GLU A 135 14.39 -17.32 -14.66
CA GLU A 135 15.06 -17.78 -13.44
C GLU A 135 15.02 -16.68 -12.38
N VAL A 136 14.64 -17.05 -11.15
CA VAL A 136 14.65 -16.15 -10.00
C VAL A 136 16.07 -16.05 -9.47
N LEU A 137 16.60 -14.83 -9.39
CA LEU A 137 17.97 -14.57 -8.99
C LEU A 137 18.07 -14.10 -7.53
N ALA A 138 19.28 -13.78 -7.08
CA ALA A 138 19.56 -13.36 -5.72
C ALA A 138 18.70 -12.18 -5.24
N GLY A 139 18.35 -11.22 -6.12
CA GLY A 139 17.46 -10.11 -5.78
C GLY A 139 16.03 -10.56 -5.48
N GLY A 140 15.51 -11.55 -6.21
CA GLY A 140 14.18 -12.12 -5.99
C GLY A 140 14.12 -12.90 -4.67
N LEU A 141 15.17 -13.65 -4.34
CA LEU A 141 15.30 -14.30 -3.03
C LEU A 141 15.45 -13.28 -1.89
N ALA A 142 16.22 -12.21 -2.10
CA ALA A 142 16.35 -11.11 -1.14
C ALA A 142 15.00 -10.40 -0.90
N LEU A 143 14.16 -10.27 -1.93
CA LEU A 143 12.79 -9.76 -1.81
C LEU A 143 11.92 -10.64 -0.92
N GLY A 144 11.95 -11.97 -1.11
CA GLY A 144 11.27 -12.92 -0.22
C GLY A 144 11.78 -12.83 1.22
N GLY A 145 13.10 -12.77 1.40
CA GLY A 145 13.73 -12.56 2.71
C GLY A 145 13.32 -11.25 3.37
N TYR A 146 13.19 -10.15 2.60
CA TYR A 146 12.77 -8.85 3.11
C TYR A 146 11.34 -8.91 3.63
N VAL A 147 10.42 -9.52 2.87
CA VAL A 147 9.01 -9.68 3.28
C VAL A 147 8.92 -10.51 4.56
N LEU A 148 9.74 -11.55 4.70
CA LEU A 148 9.82 -12.31 5.95
C LEU A 148 10.36 -11.46 7.10
N ALA A 149 11.49 -10.76 6.89
CA ALA A 149 12.13 -9.93 7.91
C ALA A 149 11.20 -8.82 8.42
N ILE A 150 10.50 -8.11 7.53
CA ILE A 150 9.57 -7.06 7.91
C ILE A 150 8.33 -7.60 8.63
N THR A 151 7.86 -8.81 8.27
CA THR A 151 6.74 -9.48 8.93
C THR A 151 7.12 -9.89 10.35
N VAL A 152 8.30 -10.49 10.53
CA VAL A 152 8.84 -10.85 11.85
C VAL A 152 9.09 -9.59 12.68
N MET A 153 9.68 -8.55 12.08
CA MET A 153 9.88 -7.26 12.74
C MET A 153 8.54 -6.69 13.22
N ASP A 154 7.50 -6.64 12.39
CA ASP A 154 6.17 -6.12 12.78
C ASP A 154 5.50 -6.96 13.88
N GLN A 155 5.77 -8.26 13.95
CA GLN A 155 5.27 -9.12 15.04
C GLN A 155 5.98 -8.86 16.37
N TRP A 156 7.28 -8.55 16.34
CA TRP A 156 8.08 -8.26 17.54
C TRP A 156 7.96 -6.80 17.99
N LEU A 157 7.68 -5.90 17.05
CA LEU A 157 7.52 -4.48 17.30
C LEU A 157 6.15 -4.21 17.94
N ASP A 158 6.04 -4.35 19.27
CA ASP A 158 4.83 -3.91 19.97
C ASP A 158 4.71 -2.38 19.88
N ARG A 159 3.87 -1.94 18.94
CA ARG A 159 3.56 -0.54 18.69
C ARG A 159 3.19 0.19 19.98
N ARG A 160 2.40 -0.42 20.88
CA ARG A 160 1.95 0.23 22.11
C ARG A 160 3.10 0.38 23.09
N ALA A 161 3.93 -0.66 23.23
CA ALA A 161 5.10 -0.64 24.11
C ALA A 161 6.14 0.40 23.68
N LEU A 162 6.43 0.51 22.37
CA LEU A 162 7.31 1.56 21.85
C LEU A 162 6.77 2.94 22.12
N TRP A 163 5.49 3.09 21.89
CA TRP A 163 4.81 4.32 22.14
C TRP A 163 4.88 4.69 23.64
N SER A 164 4.60 3.78 24.56
CA SER A 164 4.76 4.05 26.00
C SER A 164 6.21 4.36 26.38
N ALA A 165 7.20 3.73 25.75
CA ALA A 165 8.62 4.00 26.01
C ALA A 165 9.07 5.40 25.55
N ILE A 166 8.42 5.95 24.51
CA ILE A 166 8.66 7.34 24.05
C ILE A 166 7.97 8.36 24.97
N ASP A 167 6.92 7.95 25.69
CA ASP A 167 6.11 8.83 26.52
C ASP A 167 6.75 9.05 27.89
N HIS A 168 6.86 10.31 28.32
CA HIS A 168 7.35 10.66 29.67
C HIS A 168 6.34 11.54 30.41
N VAL A 169 5.14 11.74 29.85
CA VAL A 169 4.12 12.59 30.48
C VAL A 169 3.29 11.70 31.43
N PRO A 170 3.26 12.01 32.74
CA PRO A 170 2.42 11.28 33.69
C PRO A 170 0.96 11.23 33.20
N SER A 171 0.31 10.09 33.38
CA SER A 171 -1.14 10.02 33.36
C SER A 171 -1.65 10.83 34.54
N ASP A 172 -1.99 12.11 34.34
CA ASP A 172 -2.70 12.85 35.38
C ASP A 172 -3.99 12.08 35.70
N PRO A 173 -4.22 11.67 36.96
CA PRO A 173 -5.48 11.09 37.39
C PRO A 173 -6.49 12.24 37.51
N ALA A 174 -6.87 12.82 36.37
CA ALA A 174 -8.00 13.72 36.29
C ALA A 174 -9.29 12.94 36.60
N PRO A 175 -10.32 13.58 37.18
CA PRO A 175 -11.65 12.99 37.29
C PRO A 175 -12.12 12.46 35.92
N PRO A 176 -12.99 11.44 35.87
CA PRO A 176 -13.41 10.85 34.61
C PRO A 176 -14.08 11.93 33.73
N PRO A 177 -13.48 12.30 32.59
CA PRO A 177 -14.07 13.26 31.66
C PRO A 177 -15.37 12.71 31.08
N HIS A 178 -16.29 13.60 30.74
CA HIS A 178 -17.55 13.23 30.06
C HIS A 178 -17.32 12.73 28.63
N ARG A 179 -16.21 13.10 27.98
CA ARG A 179 -15.88 12.72 26.61
C ARG A 179 -14.40 12.40 26.44
N TRP A 180 -14.14 11.34 25.68
CA TRP A 180 -12.80 10.87 25.36
C TRP A 180 -12.53 10.97 23.85
N ILE A 181 -11.34 11.41 23.48
CA ILE A 181 -10.86 11.41 22.08
C ILE A 181 -9.58 10.59 22.00
N ALA A 182 -9.55 9.61 21.09
CA ALA A 182 -8.35 8.83 20.80
C ALA A 182 -7.60 9.43 19.60
N CYS A 183 -6.28 9.55 19.73
CA CYS A 183 -5.41 9.92 18.63
C CYS A 183 -5.39 8.81 17.56
N SER A 184 -5.65 9.16 16.29
CA SER A 184 -5.63 8.23 15.15
C SER A 184 -4.25 7.68 14.83
N VAL A 185 -3.19 8.37 15.25
CA VAL A 185 -1.78 8.00 14.96
C VAL A 185 -1.17 7.16 16.08
N CYS A 186 -1.13 7.68 17.31
CA CYS A 186 -0.45 7.03 18.43
C CYS A 186 -1.38 6.27 19.38
N GLY A 187 -2.70 6.38 19.22
CA GLY A 187 -3.69 5.73 20.07
C GLY A 187 -3.82 6.31 21.48
N ARG A 188 -3.12 7.41 21.82
CA ARG A 188 -3.29 8.06 23.13
C ARG A 188 -4.70 8.59 23.27
N ILE A 189 -5.31 8.31 24.42
CA ILE A 189 -6.63 8.80 24.79
C ILE A 189 -6.45 10.14 25.51
N HIS A 190 -7.25 11.13 25.13
CA HIS A 190 -7.30 12.47 25.70
C HIS A 190 -8.67 12.72 26.31
N SER A 191 -8.68 13.28 27.53
CA SER A 191 -9.88 13.84 28.16
C SER A 191 -10.27 15.15 27.48
N CYS A 192 -11.56 15.37 27.29
CA CYS A 192 -12.12 16.62 26.81
C CYS A 192 -13.05 17.17 27.90
N ASP A 193 -12.47 17.91 28.84
CA ASP A 193 -13.20 18.51 29.95
C ASP A 193 -13.79 19.85 29.52
N GLY A 194 -15.09 19.89 29.18
CA GLY A 194 -15.95 21.09 29.13
C GLY A 194 -15.49 22.33 28.32
N GLY A 195 -14.33 22.29 27.67
CA GLY A 195 -13.69 23.38 26.94
C GLY A 195 -13.46 23.04 25.47
N ALA A 196 -12.67 23.86 24.78
CA ALA A 196 -12.32 23.62 23.38
C ALA A 196 -11.56 22.29 23.23
N ASP A 197 -11.98 21.45 22.28
CA ASP A 197 -11.34 20.16 21.98
C ASP A 197 -9.81 20.35 21.85
N PRO A 198 -8.97 19.53 22.52
CA PRO A 198 -7.53 19.65 22.40
C PRO A 198 -7.12 19.50 20.94
N HIS A 199 -6.63 20.57 20.31
CA HIS A 199 -6.35 20.55 18.87
C HIS A 199 -5.20 19.62 18.46
N ARG A 200 -4.33 19.21 19.42
CA ARG A 200 -3.14 18.40 19.15
C ARG A 200 -2.87 17.36 20.23
N CYS A 201 -2.38 16.21 19.80
CA CYS A 201 -1.94 15.14 20.66
C CYS A 201 -0.67 15.55 21.42
N THR A 202 -0.68 15.45 22.75
CA THR A 202 0.47 15.77 23.62
C THR A 202 1.69 14.88 23.38
N ARG A 203 1.48 13.72 22.75
CA ARG A 203 2.50 12.70 22.53
C ARG A 203 3.16 12.78 21.15
N CYS A 204 2.37 12.65 20.08
CA CYS A 204 2.89 12.68 18.71
C CYS A 204 2.74 14.04 18.02
N GLY A 205 1.98 14.98 18.59
CA GLY A 205 1.75 16.31 18.01
C GLY A 205 0.80 16.34 16.81
N SER A 206 0.22 15.20 16.42
CA SER A 206 -0.82 15.13 15.38
C SER A 206 -2.06 15.91 15.80
N ARG A 207 -2.85 16.37 14.83
CA ARG A 207 -4.14 16.99 15.11
C ARG A 207 -5.10 15.94 15.65
N LEU A 208 -5.81 16.26 16.74
CA LEU A 208 -6.86 15.40 17.27
C LEU A 208 -8.19 15.85 16.67
N HIS A 209 -9.00 14.87 16.28
CA HIS A 209 -10.36 15.10 15.83
C HIS A 209 -11.25 14.01 16.44
N ALA A 210 -12.43 14.39 16.96
CA ALA A 210 -13.41 13.41 17.44
C ALA A 210 -13.95 12.55 16.26
N ARG A 211 -14.12 13.19 15.11
CA ARG A 211 -14.41 12.60 13.79
C ARG A 211 -13.54 13.25 12.74
N GLU A 212 -13.15 12.50 11.72
CA GLU A 212 -12.31 13.05 10.65
C GLU A 212 -13.11 14.14 9.90
N PRO A 213 -12.57 15.37 9.79
CA PRO A 213 -13.30 16.49 9.22
C PRO A 213 -13.60 16.26 7.74
N ASP A 214 -14.86 16.48 7.38
CA ASP A 214 -15.41 16.30 6.03
C ASP A 214 -15.01 14.98 5.36
N SER A 215 -14.94 13.89 6.15
CA SER A 215 -14.54 12.58 5.62
C SER A 215 -15.47 12.12 4.50
N LEU A 216 -16.77 12.35 4.64
CA LEU A 216 -17.75 11.95 3.62
C LEU A 216 -17.61 12.75 2.32
N GLY A 217 -17.46 14.08 2.38
CA GLY A 217 -17.26 14.91 1.19
C GLY A 217 -15.97 14.56 0.46
N ARG A 218 -14.86 14.45 1.20
CA ARG A 218 -13.55 14.04 0.66
C ARG A 218 -13.57 12.64 0.05
N THR A 219 -14.17 11.66 0.72
CA THR A 219 -14.33 10.30 0.15
C THR A 219 -15.21 10.33 -1.09
N THR A 220 -16.29 11.12 -1.12
CA THR A 220 -17.15 11.27 -2.31
C THR A 220 -16.36 11.80 -3.50
N ALA A 221 -15.56 12.86 -3.30
CA ALA A 221 -14.74 13.45 -4.36
C ALA A 221 -13.69 12.45 -4.89
N LEU A 222 -13.01 11.72 -4.00
CA LEU A 222 -12.04 10.69 -4.39
C LEU A 222 -12.69 9.54 -5.16
N VAL A 223 -13.82 9.02 -4.68
CA VAL A 223 -14.58 7.93 -5.34
C VAL A 223 -15.09 8.39 -6.71
N ALA A 224 -15.63 9.61 -6.82
CA ALA A 224 -16.10 10.15 -8.09
C ALA A 224 -14.95 10.29 -9.10
N THR A 225 -13.81 10.83 -8.67
CA THR A 225 -12.61 10.96 -9.51
C THR A 225 -12.09 9.59 -9.94
N SER A 226 -12.02 8.62 -9.03
CA SER A 226 -11.66 7.24 -9.35
C SER A 226 -12.62 6.61 -10.35
N ALA A 227 -13.93 6.84 -10.24
CA ALA A 227 -14.92 6.30 -11.17
C ALA A 227 -14.74 6.86 -12.58
N ILE A 228 -14.47 8.17 -12.69
CA ILE A 228 -14.19 8.82 -13.98
C ILE A 228 -12.92 8.23 -14.61
N LEU A 229 -11.84 8.08 -13.84
CA LEU A 229 -10.57 7.54 -14.33
C LEU A 229 -10.60 6.03 -14.62
N TYR A 230 -11.56 5.31 -14.03
CA TYR A 230 -11.72 3.88 -14.30
C TYR A 230 -12.16 3.60 -15.73
N VAL A 231 -12.91 4.52 -16.36
CA VAL A 231 -13.32 4.40 -17.76
C VAL A 231 -12.11 4.36 -18.72
N PRO A 232 -11.23 5.39 -18.78
CA PRO A 232 -10.06 5.33 -19.64
C PRO A 232 -9.08 4.22 -19.21
N ALA A 233 -9.00 3.86 -17.92
CA ALA A 233 -8.14 2.76 -17.47
C ALA A 233 -8.49 1.39 -18.08
N ASN A 234 -9.77 1.15 -18.42
CA ASN A 234 -10.20 -0.12 -19.04
C ASN A 234 -10.33 -0.04 -20.56
N LEU A 235 -10.48 1.17 -21.13
CA LEU A 235 -10.63 1.38 -22.57
C LEU A 235 -9.30 1.61 -23.28
N LEU A 236 -8.31 2.21 -22.61
CA LEU A 236 -7.00 2.47 -23.20
C LEU A 236 -6.10 1.23 -23.09
N PRO A 237 -5.17 1.04 -24.04
CA PRO A 237 -4.13 0.03 -23.92
C PRO A 237 -3.35 0.23 -22.63
N VAL A 238 -3.15 -0.85 -21.89
CA VAL A 238 -2.38 -0.84 -20.64
C VAL A 238 -0.92 -1.22 -20.92
N MET A 239 -0.71 -2.11 -21.88
CA MET A 239 0.60 -2.50 -22.38
C MET A 239 0.51 -2.88 -23.86
N THR A 240 1.57 -2.58 -24.59
CA THR A 240 1.76 -3.06 -25.96
C THR A 240 2.89 -4.08 -25.97
N VAL A 241 2.60 -5.27 -26.48
CA VAL A 241 3.61 -6.30 -26.75
C VAL A 241 4.05 -6.12 -28.19
N VAL A 242 5.33 -5.80 -28.39
CA VAL A 242 5.92 -5.63 -29.73
C VAL A 242 6.68 -6.89 -30.07
N ASN A 243 6.24 -7.61 -31.11
CA ASN A 243 6.91 -8.80 -31.64
C ASN A 243 7.32 -8.53 -33.09
N PHE A 244 8.61 -8.73 -33.42
CA PHE A 244 9.15 -8.49 -34.77
C PHE A 244 8.79 -7.11 -35.36
N GLY A 245 8.77 -6.08 -34.51
CA GLY A 245 8.44 -4.71 -34.90
C GLY A 245 6.95 -4.40 -35.07
N GLN A 246 6.05 -5.39 -34.94
CA GLN A 246 4.61 -5.17 -34.90
C GLN A 246 4.15 -5.08 -33.45
N GLY A 247 3.52 -3.96 -33.09
CA GLY A 247 2.94 -3.75 -31.76
C GLY A 247 1.49 -4.19 -31.73
N ASP A 248 1.15 -5.07 -30.80
CA ASP A 248 -0.23 -5.44 -30.49
C ASP A 248 -0.65 -4.77 -29.17
N PRO A 249 -1.40 -3.64 -29.22
CA PRO A 249 -1.83 -2.92 -28.04
C PRO A 249 -2.95 -3.69 -27.32
N SER A 250 -2.71 -4.09 -26.08
CA SER A 250 -3.66 -4.86 -25.28
C SER A 250 -4.29 -4.01 -24.17
N THR A 251 -5.61 -4.05 -24.07
CA THR A 251 -6.33 -3.57 -22.87
C THR A 251 -6.28 -4.63 -21.77
N ILE A 252 -6.69 -4.28 -20.55
CA ILE A 252 -6.77 -5.25 -19.43
C ILE A 252 -7.67 -6.44 -19.82
N LEU A 253 -8.87 -6.15 -20.34
CA LEU A 253 -9.81 -7.18 -20.77
C LEU A 253 -9.35 -7.90 -22.04
N GLY A 254 -8.66 -7.20 -22.95
CA GLY A 254 -8.02 -7.81 -24.12
C GLY A 254 -7.02 -8.88 -23.72
N GLY A 255 -6.09 -8.55 -22.81
CA GLY A 255 -5.10 -9.49 -22.29
C GLY A 255 -5.73 -10.68 -21.54
N VAL A 256 -6.84 -10.48 -20.81
CA VAL A 256 -7.61 -11.60 -20.23
C VAL A 256 -8.19 -12.50 -21.32
N GLY A 257 -8.72 -11.92 -22.39
CA GLY A 257 -9.27 -12.66 -23.54
C GLY A 257 -8.22 -13.49 -24.27
N GLU A 258 -7.04 -12.91 -24.54
CA GLU A 258 -5.90 -13.60 -25.15
C GLU A 258 -5.42 -14.79 -24.30
N LEU A 259 -5.29 -14.60 -22.99
CA LEU A 259 -4.92 -15.66 -22.06
C LEU A 259 -5.96 -16.79 -22.02
N ALA A 260 -7.25 -16.46 -22.01
CA ALA A 260 -8.33 -17.43 -22.03
C ALA A 260 -8.37 -18.21 -23.36
N GLY A 261 -8.19 -17.52 -24.49
CA GLY A 261 -8.11 -18.12 -25.82
C GLY A 261 -6.90 -19.05 -25.99
N SER A 262 -5.81 -18.79 -25.26
CA SER A 262 -4.60 -19.62 -25.23
C SER A 262 -4.72 -20.84 -24.29
N GLY A 263 -5.90 -21.08 -23.70
CA GLY A 263 -6.14 -22.20 -22.77
C GLY A 263 -5.62 -21.97 -21.34
N MET A 264 -5.03 -20.81 -21.05
CA MET A 264 -4.49 -20.46 -19.73
C MET A 264 -5.56 -19.88 -18.79
N TRP A 265 -6.67 -20.60 -18.62
CA TRP A 265 -7.82 -20.17 -17.82
C TRP A 265 -7.48 -19.74 -16.38
N PRO A 266 -6.60 -20.44 -15.62
CA PRO A 266 -6.25 -20.02 -14.27
C PRO A 266 -5.58 -18.63 -14.24
N LEU A 267 -4.73 -18.34 -15.22
CA LEU A 267 -4.03 -17.06 -15.32
C LEU A 267 -4.98 -15.94 -15.78
N ALA A 268 -5.85 -16.23 -16.75
CA ALA A 268 -6.88 -15.29 -17.19
C ALA A 268 -7.80 -14.89 -16.03
N LEU A 269 -8.27 -15.86 -15.24
CA LEU A 269 -9.10 -15.61 -14.05
C LEU A 269 -8.35 -14.78 -13.00
N LEU A 270 -7.07 -15.09 -12.75
CA LEU A 270 -6.25 -14.35 -11.81
C LEU A 270 -6.12 -12.88 -12.20
N VAL A 271 -5.79 -12.60 -13.48
CA VAL A 271 -5.66 -11.22 -13.99
C VAL A 271 -7.02 -10.51 -13.96
N PHE A 272 -8.09 -11.17 -14.38
CA PHE A 272 -9.44 -10.57 -14.33
C PHE A 272 -9.85 -10.19 -12.91
N VAL A 273 -9.63 -11.08 -11.94
CA VAL A 273 -9.98 -10.81 -10.55
C VAL A 273 -9.14 -9.68 -9.98
N ALA A 274 -7.82 -9.70 -10.20
CA ALA A 274 -6.91 -8.68 -9.70
C ALA A 274 -7.13 -7.29 -10.33
N SER A 275 -7.29 -7.23 -11.66
CA SER A 275 -7.31 -5.97 -12.42
C SER A 275 -8.69 -5.38 -12.64
N VAL A 276 -9.75 -6.20 -12.57
CA VAL A 276 -11.12 -5.75 -12.85
C VAL A 276 -12.00 -5.93 -11.63
N ALA A 277 -12.15 -7.17 -11.15
CA ALA A 277 -13.13 -7.47 -10.10
C ALA A 277 -12.80 -6.77 -8.77
N VAL A 278 -11.54 -6.77 -8.35
CA VAL A 278 -11.09 -6.12 -7.10
C VAL A 278 -11.29 -4.59 -7.14
N PRO A 279 -10.82 -3.85 -8.17
CA PRO A 279 -11.11 -2.42 -8.29
C PRO A 279 -12.60 -2.09 -8.34
N VAL A 280 -13.41 -2.86 -9.10
CA VAL A 280 -14.86 -2.68 -9.16
C VAL A 280 -15.51 -2.89 -7.80
N LEU A 281 -15.14 -3.95 -7.09
CA LEU A 281 -15.65 -4.22 -5.74
C LEU A 281 -15.31 -3.09 -4.77
N LYS A 282 -14.07 -2.57 -4.82
CA LYS A 282 -13.61 -1.49 -3.96
C LYS A 282 -14.33 -0.18 -4.28
N LEU A 283 -14.38 0.21 -5.55
CA LEU A 283 -15.04 1.43 -6.00
C LEU A 283 -16.56 1.39 -5.73
N GLY A 284 -17.21 0.29 -6.10
CA GLY A 284 -18.64 0.09 -5.86
C GLY A 284 -18.98 0.01 -4.38
N GLY A 285 -18.16 -0.65 -3.57
CA GLY A 285 -18.34 -0.72 -2.12
C GLY A 285 -18.18 0.63 -1.44
N LEU A 286 -17.15 1.40 -1.80
CA LEU A 286 -16.97 2.77 -1.28
C LEU A 286 -18.10 3.71 -1.72
N ALA A 287 -18.52 3.65 -2.99
CA ALA A 287 -19.65 4.42 -3.49
C ALA A 287 -20.94 4.08 -2.73
N TRP A 288 -21.18 2.78 -2.48
CA TRP A 288 -22.31 2.32 -1.69
C TRP A 288 -22.27 2.84 -0.24
N PHE A 289 -21.10 2.82 0.42
CA PHE A 289 -20.95 3.37 1.76
C PHE A 289 -21.22 4.86 1.80
N VAL A 290 -20.70 5.61 0.83
CA VAL A 290 -20.96 7.05 0.69
C VAL A 290 -22.46 7.32 0.53
N VAL A 291 -23.12 6.67 -0.43
CA VAL A 291 -24.56 6.86 -0.70
C VAL A 291 -25.40 6.50 0.52
N THR A 292 -25.09 5.38 1.19
CA THR A 292 -25.86 4.96 2.37
C THR A 292 -25.62 5.84 3.60
N ALA A 293 -24.43 6.41 3.76
CA ALA A 293 -24.11 7.40 4.79
C ALA A 293 -24.82 8.74 4.54
N TRP A 294 -24.91 9.18 3.27
CA TRP A 294 -25.70 10.36 2.89
C TRP A 294 -27.20 10.16 3.14
N ARG A 295 -27.71 8.94 2.91
CA ARG A 295 -29.13 8.61 3.14
C ARG A 295 -29.48 8.33 4.61
N GLY A 296 -28.53 8.36 5.54
CA GLY A 296 -28.77 8.05 6.96
C GLY A 296 -29.35 6.65 7.20
N SER A 297 -29.00 5.67 6.36
CA SER A 297 -29.63 4.35 6.41
C SER A 297 -29.08 3.49 7.56
N ALA A 298 -29.91 3.18 8.55
CA ALA A 298 -29.55 2.31 9.69
C ALA A 298 -29.56 0.79 9.36
N VAL A 299 -29.86 0.39 8.12
CA VAL A 299 -30.03 -1.02 7.76
C VAL A 299 -28.67 -1.74 7.70
N ARG A 300 -28.53 -2.82 8.49
CA ARG A 300 -27.40 -3.76 8.46
C ARG A 300 -26.02 -3.06 8.66
N LEU A 301 -25.94 -2.08 9.55
CA LEU A 301 -24.70 -1.34 9.87
C LEU A 301 -23.52 -2.27 10.21
N GLN A 302 -23.75 -3.32 11.01
CA GLN A 302 -22.70 -4.31 11.34
C GLN A 302 -22.15 -5.01 10.08
N GLY A 303 -23.04 -5.40 9.15
CA GLY A 303 -22.63 -6.02 7.89
C GLY A 303 -21.82 -5.05 7.01
N ARG A 304 -22.20 -3.77 6.99
CA ARG A 304 -21.45 -2.72 6.27
C ARG A 304 -20.08 -2.48 6.87
N THR A 305 -19.96 -2.45 8.20
CA THR A 305 -18.66 -2.34 8.87
C THR A 305 -17.77 -3.55 8.60
N ARG A 306 -18.32 -4.77 8.53
CA ARG A 306 -17.56 -5.97 8.12
C ARG A 306 -17.10 -5.88 6.67
N LEU A 307 -17.99 -5.49 5.76
CA LEU A 307 -17.65 -5.31 4.35
C LEU A 307 -16.58 -4.22 4.17
N TYR A 308 -16.67 -3.12 4.91
CA TYR A 308 -15.64 -2.08 4.91
C TYR A 308 -14.27 -2.65 5.30
N ARG A 309 -14.19 -3.42 6.39
CA ARG A 309 -12.93 -4.06 6.81
C ARG A 309 -12.38 -5.03 5.76
N PHE A 310 -13.26 -5.76 5.07
CA PHE A 310 -12.87 -6.65 3.98
C PHE A 310 -12.31 -5.88 2.79
N ILE A 311 -13.00 -4.82 2.35
CA ILE A 311 -12.56 -3.95 1.26
C ILE A 311 -11.24 -3.25 1.60
N ASP A 312 -11.09 -2.75 2.82
CA ASP A 312 -9.87 -2.11 3.31
C ASP A 312 -8.68 -3.09 3.32
N ALA A 313 -8.91 -4.34 3.77
CA ALA A 313 -7.90 -5.39 3.77
C ALA A 313 -7.43 -5.77 2.36
N ILE A 314 -8.36 -5.85 1.39
CA ILE A 314 -8.06 -6.13 -0.02
C ILE A 314 -7.40 -4.91 -0.70
N GLY A 315 -7.67 -3.69 -0.21
CA GLY A 315 -7.31 -2.45 -0.87
C GLY A 315 -5.83 -2.30 -1.24
N ARG A 316 -4.91 -2.85 -0.44
CA ARG A 316 -3.46 -2.84 -0.72
C ARG A 316 -3.03 -3.77 -1.87
N TRP A 317 -3.75 -4.88 -2.06
CA TRP A 317 -3.48 -5.91 -3.07
C TRP A 317 -3.86 -5.45 -4.48
N SER A 318 -4.70 -4.42 -4.60
CA SER A 318 -5.09 -3.85 -5.89
C SER A 318 -3.93 -3.22 -6.67
N ASN A 319 -2.73 -3.05 -6.07
CA ASN A 319 -1.55 -2.49 -6.74
C ASN A 319 -0.68 -3.53 -7.46
N VAL A 320 -0.99 -4.84 -7.36
CA VAL A 320 -0.18 -5.92 -7.96
C VAL A 320 0.09 -5.67 -9.44
N ASP A 321 -0.92 -5.24 -10.20
CA ASP A 321 -0.81 -5.13 -11.66
C ASP A 321 0.11 -3.99 -12.11
N VAL A 322 0.11 -2.87 -11.38
CA VAL A 322 1.02 -1.75 -11.65
C VAL A 322 2.47 -2.20 -11.49
N PHE A 323 2.75 -3.00 -10.46
CA PHE A 323 4.08 -3.56 -10.23
C PHE A 323 4.45 -4.63 -11.25
N MET A 324 3.51 -5.49 -11.63
CA MET A 324 3.71 -6.46 -12.70
C MET A 324 4.10 -5.77 -14.01
N ILE A 325 3.40 -4.70 -14.43
CA ILE A 325 3.73 -3.94 -15.64
C ILE A 325 5.15 -3.37 -15.54
N ALA A 326 5.52 -2.79 -14.41
CA ALA A 326 6.87 -2.24 -14.19
C ALA A 326 7.96 -3.30 -14.35
N ILE A 327 7.75 -4.51 -13.81
CA ILE A 327 8.68 -5.63 -13.91
C ILE A 327 8.76 -6.16 -15.34
N LEU A 328 7.62 -6.40 -16.00
CA LEU A 328 7.60 -6.92 -17.37
C LEU A 328 8.24 -5.94 -18.35
N THR A 329 7.97 -4.64 -18.17
CA THR A 329 8.61 -3.58 -18.96
C THR A 329 10.12 -3.57 -18.77
N ALA A 330 10.63 -3.92 -17.58
CA ALA A 330 12.06 -4.02 -17.31
C ALA A 330 12.71 -5.26 -17.94
N LEU A 331 12.00 -6.39 -17.90
CA LEU A 331 12.54 -7.70 -18.24
C LEU A 331 12.42 -8.05 -19.73
N VAL A 332 11.34 -7.61 -20.37
CA VAL A 332 11.05 -7.95 -21.76
C VAL A 332 11.44 -6.79 -22.66
N GLN A 333 12.75 -6.64 -22.87
CA GLN A 333 13.33 -5.66 -23.80
C GLN A 333 14.42 -6.30 -24.66
N PHE A 334 14.01 -7.10 -25.64
CA PHE A 334 14.88 -7.80 -26.59
C PHE A 334 14.99 -7.06 -27.93
N GLY A 335 14.93 -5.73 -27.91
CA GLY A 335 15.02 -4.89 -29.10
C GLY A 335 13.86 -5.16 -30.07
N ALA A 336 14.19 -5.50 -31.33
CA ALA A 336 13.20 -5.73 -32.39
C ALA A 336 12.48 -7.09 -32.28
N VAL A 337 13.00 -8.03 -31.47
CA VAL A 337 12.46 -9.40 -31.38
C VAL A 337 11.20 -9.42 -30.53
N ALA A 338 11.30 -8.96 -29.27
CA ALA A 338 10.18 -8.88 -28.34
C ALA A 338 10.41 -7.73 -27.35
N SER A 339 9.43 -6.83 -27.19
CA SER A 339 9.47 -5.83 -26.11
C SER A 339 8.08 -5.56 -25.52
N VAL A 340 8.04 -5.29 -24.22
CA VAL A 340 6.81 -4.84 -23.53
C VAL A 340 6.94 -3.37 -23.21
N ARG A 341 5.95 -2.58 -23.65
CA ARG A 341 5.89 -1.14 -23.39
C ARG A 341 4.65 -0.84 -22.57
N ALA A 342 4.81 -0.02 -21.54
CA ALA A 342 3.68 0.47 -20.76
C ALA A 342 2.97 1.59 -21.52
N ASP A 343 1.64 1.57 -21.54
CA ASP A 343 0.82 2.56 -22.25
C ASP A 343 0.02 3.45 -21.29
N THR A 344 -0.59 4.50 -21.84
CA THR A 344 -1.33 5.51 -21.06
C THR A 344 -2.44 4.93 -20.17
N GLY A 345 -3.03 3.78 -20.53
CA GLY A 345 -3.98 3.07 -19.68
C GLY A 345 -3.39 2.66 -18.33
N ALA A 346 -2.08 2.37 -18.26
CA ALA A 346 -1.38 2.05 -17.00
C ALA A 346 -1.33 3.24 -16.04
N ILE A 347 -1.22 4.49 -16.53
CA ILE A 347 -1.26 5.68 -15.68
C ILE A 347 -2.67 5.88 -15.12
N ALA A 348 -3.69 5.77 -15.97
CA ALA A 348 -5.08 5.89 -15.53
C ALA A 348 -5.42 4.80 -14.50
N PHE A 349 -5.00 3.56 -14.75
CA PHE A 349 -5.18 2.45 -13.82
C PHE A 349 -4.48 2.69 -12.48
N ALA A 350 -3.20 3.08 -12.50
CA ALA A 350 -2.45 3.40 -11.29
C ALA A 350 -3.10 4.55 -10.49
N ALA A 351 -3.59 5.59 -11.17
CA ALA A 351 -4.30 6.69 -10.52
C ALA A 351 -5.58 6.20 -9.81
N VAL A 352 -6.37 5.32 -10.44
CA VAL A 352 -7.56 4.71 -9.80
C VAL A 352 -7.18 3.95 -8.54
N VAL A 353 -6.13 3.13 -8.58
CA VAL A 353 -5.73 2.33 -7.42
C VAL A 353 -5.28 3.22 -6.25
N ILE A 354 -4.48 4.26 -6.52
CA ILE A 354 -4.03 5.20 -5.50
C ILE A 354 -5.18 6.03 -4.93
N LEU A 355 -6.07 6.57 -5.78
CA LEU A 355 -7.22 7.34 -5.33
C LEU A 355 -8.20 6.50 -4.50
N THR A 356 -8.44 5.24 -4.88
CA THR A 356 -9.31 4.34 -4.09
C THR A 356 -8.64 3.96 -2.77
N MET A 357 -7.32 3.83 -2.71
CA MET A 357 -6.60 3.62 -1.44
C MET A 357 -6.70 4.84 -0.53
N LEU A 358 -6.52 6.04 -1.06
CA LEU A 358 -6.73 7.29 -0.33
C LEU A 358 -8.18 7.42 0.14
N ALA A 359 -9.16 7.06 -0.71
CA ALA A 359 -10.58 7.09 -0.35
C ALA A 359 -10.90 6.19 0.84
N SER A 360 -10.35 4.96 0.87
CA SER A 360 -10.48 4.05 2.01
C SER A 360 -9.84 4.61 3.28
N HIS A 361 -8.66 5.24 3.17
CA HIS A 361 -7.99 5.84 4.34
C HIS A 361 -8.71 7.06 4.90
N VAL A 362 -9.35 7.87 4.05
CA VAL A 362 -10.07 9.08 4.45
C VAL A 362 -11.46 8.75 4.98
N PHE A 363 -12.08 7.66 4.51
CA PHE A 363 -13.43 7.29 4.92
C PHE A 363 -13.47 6.86 6.39
N ASP A 364 -14.18 7.62 7.23
CA ASP A 364 -14.43 7.24 8.61
C ASP A 364 -15.72 6.38 8.70
N PRO A 365 -15.63 5.07 8.94
CA PRO A 365 -16.81 4.20 8.99
C PRO A 365 -17.78 4.57 10.12
N ARG A 366 -17.34 5.35 11.12
CA ARG A 366 -18.18 5.81 12.24
C ARG A 366 -19.23 6.82 11.79
N VAL A 367 -19.00 7.54 10.69
CA VAL A 367 -19.98 8.48 10.11
C VAL A 367 -21.26 7.75 9.68
N MET A 368 -21.18 6.49 9.25
CA MET A 368 -22.38 5.69 8.94
C MET A 368 -23.25 5.45 10.17
N TRP A 369 -22.64 5.34 11.35
CA TRP A 369 -23.34 5.12 12.62
C TRP A 369 -23.94 6.43 13.12
N ASP A 370 -23.18 7.52 13.11
CA ASP A 370 -23.64 8.84 13.57
C ASP A 370 -24.88 9.30 12.77
N ARG A 371 -24.83 9.21 11.42
CA ARG A 371 -25.94 9.58 10.53
C ARG A 371 -27.18 8.70 10.68
N ALA A 372 -26.98 7.44 11.07
CA ALA A 372 -28.08 6.52 11.30
C ALA A 372 -28.76 6.77 12.66
N GLU A 373 -28.02 7.32 13.62
CA GLU A 373 -28.54 7.73 14.93
C GLU A 373 -29.30 9.06 14.82
N GLU A 374 -28.75 10.08 14.14
CA GLU A 374 -29.43 11.35 13.85
C GLU A 374 -30.83 11.12 13.26
N ARG A 375 -30.93 10.29 12.21
CA ARG A 375 -32.21 9.99 11.53
C ARG A 375 -33.17 9.08 12.32
N ARG A 376 -32.75 8.53 13.46
CA ARG A 376 -33.66 7.82 14.39
C ARG A 376 -34.30 8.77 15.41
N HIS A 377 -33.67 9.94 15.62
CA HIS A 377 -34.14 10.95 16.56
C HIS A 377 -35.03 12.01 15.89
N ASP A 378 -34.92 12.18 14.57
CA ASP A 378 -35.88 12.87 13.70
C ASP A 378 -37.06 11.97 13.30
#